data_AF-A0A959V3N4-F1
#
_entry.id   AF-A0A959V3N4-F1
#
_cell.length_a   1.000
_cell.length_b   1.000
_cell.length_c   1.000
_cell.angle_alpha   90.00
_cell.angle_beta   90.00
_cell.angle_gamma   90.00
#
_symmetry.space_group_name_H-M   'P 1'
#
loop_
_entity.id
_entity.type
_entity.pdbx_description
1 polymer ?
#
loop_
_entity_poly.entity_id
_entity_poly.type
_entity_poly.pdbx_seq_one_letter_code
_entity_poly.pdbx_strand_id
1 'polypeptide(L)'
;MERPIVVADIGASSSRWAWWKGDGEVHRLPAEGEAGLPGFNPLKGEGRSFGEQLHQRLSTAGDMLKAGQVYVYGAGCGDPARESRLVDVISPLFPRAEV
;
A
#
# COMPACT_ATOMS: atom_id res chain seq x y z
N MET A 1 20.38 -0.25 11.57
CA MET A 1 18.91 -0.09 11.64
C MET A 1 18.30 -1.05 10.65
N GLU A 2 17.42 -1.93 11.11
CA GLU A 2 16.65 -2.80 10.23
C GLU A 2 15.70 -1.95 9.38
N ARG A 3 15.55 -2.29 8.10
CA ARG A 3 14.60 -1.59 7.25
C ARG A 3 13.19 -2.08 7.60
N PRO A 4 12.18 -1.21 7.64
CA PRO A 4 10.83 -1.63 7.92
C PRO A 4 10.33 -2.69 6.93
N ILE A 5 9.45 -3.56 7.42
CA ILE A 5 8.62 -4.42 6.58
C ILE A 5 7.24 -3.77 6.49
N VAL A 6 6.70 -3.67 5.29
CA VAL A 6 5.36 -3.13 5.03
C VAL A 6 4.45 -4.26 4.56
N VAL A 7 3.22 -4.28 5.08
CA VAL A 7 2.14 -5.13 4.59
C VAL A 7 0.93 -4.26 4.27
N ALA A 8 0.32 -4.48 3.12
CA ALA A 8 -0.88 -3.78 2.67
C ALA A 8 -2.00 -4.75 2.32
N ASP A 9 -3.23 -4.38 2.66
CA ASP A 9 -4.47 -5.02 2.21
C ASP A 9 -5.25 -3.99 1.41
N ILE A 10 -5.34 -4.19 0.09
CA ILE A 10 -5.95 -3.26 -0.86
C ILE A 10 -7.22 -3.89 -1.43
N GLY A 11 -8.35 -3.53 -0.83
CA GLY A 11 -9.67 -3.86 -1.34
C GLY A 11 -10.10 -2.96 -2.49
N ALA A 12 -11.25 -3.29 -3.10
CA ALA A 12 -11.81 -2.50 -4.19
C ALA A 12 -12.30 -1.09 -3.78
N SER A 13 -12.58 -0.88 -2.49
CA SER A 13 -13.16 0.35 -1.95
C SER A 13 -12.31 1.04 -0.89
N SER A 14 -11.47 0.29 -0.17
CA SER A 14 -10.57 0.83 0.85
C SER A 14 -9.27 0.03 0.91
N SER A 15 -8.24 0.62 1.51
CA SER A 15 -6.99 -0.08 1.82
C SER A 15 -6.57 0.13 3.27
N ARG A 16 -5.73 -0.78 3.75
CA ARG A 16 -5.05 -0.71 5.06
C ARG A 16 -3.59 -1.05 4.88
N TRP A 17 -2.76 -0.39 5.66
CA TRP A 17 -1.31 -0.53 5.59
C TRP A 17 -0.76 -0.67 7.00
N ALA A 18 0.26 -1.51 7.16
CA ALA A 18 0.96 -1.67 8.41
C ALA A 18 2.46 -1.74 8.14
N TRP A 19 3.27 -1.26 9.09
CA TRP A 19 4.70 -1.45 9.04
C TRP A 19 5.30 -1.69 10.42
N TRP A 20 6.41 -2.42 10.43
CA TRP A 20 7.15 -2.81 11.63
C TRP A 20 8.64 -2.59 11.43
N LYS A 21 9.31 -2.03 12.45
CA LYS A 21 10.73 -1.61 12.40
C LYS A 21 11.66 -2.45 13.28
N GLY A 22 11.19 -3.58 13.82
CA GLY A 22 11.97 -4.36 14.78
C GLY A 22 11.94 -3.80 16.22
N ASP A 23 11.17 -2.75 16.48
CA ASP A 23 11.00 -2.10 17.79
C ASP A 23 9.91 -2.71 18.67
N GLY A 24 9.23 -3.74 18.15
CA GLY A 24 8.11 -4.41 18.83
C GLY A 24 6.75 -3.71 18.66
N GLU A 25 6.69 -2.60 17.92
CA GLU A 25 5.45 -1.88 17.64
C GLU A 25 5.04 -2.06 16.17
N VAL A 26 3.74 -2.34 15.94
CA VAL A 26 3.17 -2.36 14.59
C VAL A 26 2.40 -1.07 14.39
N HIS A 27 2.93 -0.20 13.54
CA HIS A 27 2.24 1.01 13.13
C HIS A 27 1.25 0.71 12.01
N ARG A 28 0.14 1.44 11.95
CA ARG A 28 -0.97 1.19 11.03
C ARG A 28 -1.51 2.47 10.41
N LEU A 29 -1.99 2.36 9.18
CA LEU A 29 -2.70 3.40 8.45
C LEU A 29 -3.94 2.81 7.74
N PRO A 30 -5.11 3.45 7.83
CA PRO A 30 -5.41 4.57 8.73
C PRO A 30 -5.26 4.17 10.22
N ALA A 31 -5.02 5.14 11.10
CA ALA A 31 -5.07 4.88 12.54
C ALA A 31 -6.50 4.55 12.98
N GLU A 32 -6.66 4.00 14.18
CA GLU A 32 -7.99 3.71 14.72
C GLU A 32 -8.83 4.99 14.82
N GLY A 33 -10.05 4.97 14.24
CA GLY A 33 -10.95 6.11 14.19
C GLY A 33 -10.68 7.13 13.08
N GLU A 34 -9.61 6.99 12.30
CA GLU A 34 -9.34 7.86 11.15
C GLU A 34 -10.14 7.47 9.90
N ALA A 35 -10.32 8.45 9.01
CA ALA A 35 -10.90 8.21 7.70
C ALA A 35 -10.05 7.22 6.89
N GLY A 36 -10.76 6.26 6.28
CA GLY A 36 -10.20 5.20 5.44
C GLY A 36 -9.26 5.69 4.34
N LEU A 37 -8.34 4.83 3.93
CA LEU A 37 -7.55 5.02 2.71
C LEU A 37 -8.33 4.48 1.51
N PRO A 38 -8.17 5.08 0.31
CA PRO A 38 -8.86 4.61 -0.88
C PRO A 38 -8.48 3.16 -1.21
N GLY A 39 -9.40 2.44 -1.84
CA GLY A 39 -9.12 1.13 -2.44
C GLY A 39 -8.66 1.26 -3.89
N PHE A 40 -8.35 0.13 -4.50
CA PHE A 40 -8.03 0.03 -5.91
C PHE A 40 -8.87 -1.05 -6.57
N ASN A 41 -9.61 -0.67 -7.62
CA ASN A 41 -10.30 -1.61 -8.48
C ASN A 41 -9.60 -1.68 -9.86
N PRO A 42 -8.90 -2.77 -10.19
CA PRO A 42 -8.15 -2.88 -11.44
C PRO A 42 -9.04 -2.86 -12.70
N LEU A 43 -10.37 -2.98 -12.56
CA LEU A 43 -11.33 -2.96 -13.68
C LEU A 43 -11.90 -1.57 -13.97
N LYS A 44 -11.80 -0.61 -13.06
CA LYS A 44 -12.47 0.70 -13.18
C LYS A 44 -11.59 1.82 -13.75
N GLY A 45 -10.30 1.57 -13.99
CA GLY A 45 -9.38 2.57 -14.56
C GLY A 45 -8.97 3.68 -13.58
N GLU A 46 -9.16 3.47 -12.27
CA GLU A 46 -8.94 4.48 -11.22
C GLU A 46 -7.49 4.52 -10.70
N GLY A 47 -6.54 3.89 -11.38
CA GLY A 47 -5.15 3.73 -10.88
C GLY A 47 -4.46 5.05 -10.59
N ARG A 48 -4.64 6.06 -11.44
CA ARG A 48 -4.02 7.38 -11.22
C ARG A 48 -4.57 8.07 -9.98
N SER A 49 -5.89 8.13 -9.81
CA SER A 49 -6.50 8.80 -8.65
C SER A 49 -6.21 8.05 -7.35
N PHE A 50 -6.14 6.72 -7.40
CA PHE A 50 -5.70 5.90 -6.27
C PHE A 50 -4.24 6.22 -5.89
N GLY A 51 -3.31 6.19 -6.85
CA GLY A 51 -1.90 6.48 -6.61
C GLY A 51 -1.64 7.88 -6.06
N GLU A 52 -2.32 8.90 -6.58
CA GLU A 52 -2.22 10.29 -6.09
C GLU A 52 -2.70 10.43 -4.64
N GLN A 53 -3.87 9.87 -4.31
CA GLN A 53 -4.41 9.89 -2.94
C GLN A 53 -3.55 9.08 -1.97
N LEU A 54 -3.05 7.92 -2.42
CA LEU A 54 -2.18 7.08 -1.61
C LEU A 54 -0.86 7.79 -1.32
N HIS A 55 -0.22 8.40 -2.33
CA HIS A 55 1.01 9.16 -2.14
C HIS A 55 0.79 10.34 -1.17
N GLN A 56 -0.32 11.07 -1.31
CA GLN A 56 -0.66 12.15 -0.38
C GLN A 56 -0.75 11.64 1.06
N ARG A 57 -1.44 10.52 1.30
CA ARG A 57 -1.64 9.97 2.65
C ARG A 57 -0.40 9.29 3.22
N LEU A 58 0.42 8.65 2.40
CA LEU A 58 1.63 7.95 2.84
C LEU A 58 2.85 8.86 2.94
N SER A 59 2.82 10.07 2.36
CA SER A 59 3.89 11.06 2.47
C SER A 59 4.21 11.46 3.92
N THR A 60 3.24 11.33 4.83
CA THR A 60 3.40 11.58 6.26
C THR A 60 3.99 10.38 7.01
N ALA A 61 4.02 9.19 6.40
CA ALA A 61 4.55 7.95 6.96
C ALA A 61 6.01 7.72 6.55
N GLY A 62 6.88 8.68 6.87
CA GLY A 62 8.24 8.76 6.31
C GLY A 62 9.14 7.54 6.58
N ASP A 63 8.89 6.78 7.65
CA ASP A 63 9.62 5.52 7.88
C ASP A 63 9.11 4.38 7.01
N MET A 64 7.80 4.30 6.78
CA MET A 64 7.18 3.29 5.92
C MET A 64 7.76 3.32 4.50
N LEU A 65 7.99 4.51 3.95
CA LEU A 65 8.57 4.69 2.60
C LEU A 65 10.03 4.22 2.49
N LYS A 66 10.72 3.96 3.61
CA LYS A 66 12.09 3.42 3.64
C LYS A 66 12.12 1.89 3.71
N ALA A 67 10.97 1.23 3.58
CA ALA A 67 10.83 -0.20 3.73
C ALA A 67 11.79 -0.98 2.85
N GLY A 68 12.33 -2.07 3.40
CA GLY A 68 13.19 -3.00 2.67
C GLY A 68 12.40 -4.04 1.90
N GLN A 69 11.19 -4.36 2.39
CA GLN A 69 10.28 -5.34 1.84
C GLN A 69 8.85 -4.79 1.99
N VAL A 70 8.05 -4.93 0.93
CA VAL A 70 6.65 -4.49 0.90
C VAL A 70 5.83 -5.63 0.30
N TYR A 71 4.88 -6.16 1.08
CA TYR A 71 3.93 -7.17 0.64
C TYR A 71 2.55 -6.55 0.50
N VAL A 72 1.90 -6.75 -0.63
CA VAL A 72 0.62 -6.12 -0.95
C VAL A 72 -0.37 -7.18 -1.36
N TYR A 73 -1.50 -7.26 -0.66
CA TYR A 73 -2.58 -8.15 -1.03
C TYR A 73 -3.68 -7.34 -1.71
N GLY A 74 -3.81 -7.50 -3.03
CA GLY A 74 -4.80 -6.76 -3.82
C GLY A 74 -6.05 -7.57 -4.16
N ALA A 75 -7.22 -6.94 -4.10
CA ALA A 75 -8.48 -7.57 -4.51
C ALA A 75 -8.43 -8.02 -5.99
N GLY A 76 -8.48 -9.33 -6.19
CA GLY A 76 -8.43 -9.93 -7.53
C GLY A 76 -7.06 -9.95 -8.18
N CYS A 77 -5.97 -9.71 -7.44
CA CYS A 77 -4.60 -9.79 -7.97
C CYS A 77 -4.05 -11.23 -8.09
N GLY A 78 -4.89 -12.25 -7.91
CA GLY A 78 -4.57 -13.61 -8.40
C GLY A 78 -4.62 -13.73 -9.94
N ASP A 79 -5.10 -12.68 -10.63
CA ASP A 79 -5.02 -12.53 -12.09
C ASP A 79 -3.78 -11.68 -12.45
N PRO A 80 -2.84 -12.19 -13.27
CA PRO A 80 -1.59 -11.49 -13.58
C PRO A 80 -1.76 -10.11 -14.22
N ALA A 81 -2.83 -9.89 -15.00
CA ALA A 81 -3.07 -8.59 -15.62
C ALA A 81 -3.57 -7.57 -14.59
N ARG A 82 -4.26 -8.02 -13.54
CA ARG A 82 -4.71 -7.15 -12.43
C ARG A 82 -3.58 -6.87 -11.45
N GLU A 83 -2.76 -7.86 -11.16
CA GLU A 83 -1.52 -7.72 -10.40
C GLU A 83 -0.62 -6.65 -11.02
N SER A 84 -0.31 -6.78 -12.32
CA SER A 84 0.53 -5.81 -13.05
C SER A 84 0.00 -4.38 -12.95
N ARG A 85 -1.33 -4.19 -13.04
CA ARG A 85 -1.94 -2.85 -12.90
C ARG A 85 -1.77 -2.28 -11.49
N LEU A 86 -1.84 -3.12 -10.46
CA LEU A 86 -1.61 -2.67 -9.09
C LEU A 86 -0.13 -2.33 -8.88
N VAL A 87 0.79 -3.17 -9.36
CA VAL A 87 2.24 -2.93 -9.35
C VAL A 87 2.57 -1.57 -9.99
N ASP A 88 2.04 -1.29 -11.18
CA ASP A 88 2.28 -0.03 -11.89
C ASP A 88 1.92 1.19 -11.03
N VAL A 89 0.81 1.11 -10.29
CA VAL A 89 0.31 2.23 -9.48
C VAL A 89 1.10 2.41 -8.18
N ILE A 90 1.55 1.33 -7.55
CA ILE A 90 2.27 1.42 -6.27
C ILE A 90 3.79 1.57 -6.45
N SER A 91 4.34 1.19 -7.61
CA SER A 91 5.79 1.24 -7.88
C SER A 91 6.45 2.61 -7.68
N PRO A 92 5.78 3.77 -7.86
CA PRO A 92 6.38 5.06 -7.52
C PRO A 92 6.65 5.25 -6.02
N LEU A 93 5.90 4.57 -5.17
CA LEU A 93 6.04 4.59 -3.71
C LEU A 93 6.91 3.43 -3.21
N PHE A 94 6.68 2.24 -3.75
CA PHE A 94 7.31 0.99 -3.36
C PHE A 94 7.82 0.25 -4.58
N PRO A 95 9.00 0.63 -5.13
CA PRO A 95 9.54 0.03 -6.36
C PRO A 95 9.86 -1.47 -6.28
N ARG A 96 9.79 -2.05 -5.08
CA ARG A 96 10.12 -3.45 -4.78
C ARG A 96 8.96 -4.16 -4.09
N ALA A 97 7.74 -3.69 -4.30
CA ALA A 97 6.56 -4.35 -3.75
C ALA A 97 6.33 -5.71 -4.42
N GLU A 98 5.99 -6.70 -3.60
CA GLU A 98 5.45 -7.99 -3.98
C GLU A 98 3.92 -7.91 -3.85
N VAL A 99 3.19 -8.24 -4.93
CA VAL A 99 1.72 -8.15 -5.02
C VAL A 99 1.12 -9.55 -5.17
#